data_AF-A0A3Q4I4I1-F1
#
_entry.id   AF-A0A3Q4I4I1-F1
#
_cell.length_a   1.000
_cell.length_b   1.000
_cell.length_c   1.000
_cell.angle_alpha   90.00
_cell.angle_beta   90.00
_cell.angle_gamma   90.00
#
_symmetry.space_group_name_H-M   'P 1'
#
loop_
_entity.id
_entity.type
_entity.pdbx_description
1 polymer ?
#
loop_
_entity_poly.entity_id
_entity_poly.type
_entity_poly.pdbx_seq_one_letter_code
_entity_poly.pdbx_strand_id
1 'polypeptide(L)'
;MWFVCGSGSSLHNYLTSKPPQEIRHSSLWCCVRKSMWCENLFCCLFSRLEGIFNCVCCRCEDMVDVRRLKMLQMVQLFKCEEDALQAVEWLSELLDALLKTHVRLGDDSQETRTMLDKHRKFVDVAQSTYDYGRQLLQATVVLCQSLRCTTRSSGDTLPRLNRVWKQFSVSAEERQQRLELALNFHTAAERVLQQERVEAESLDEVDSLGKTLLDRLTMPVIFPDGSEQFFGSPTDTAAAAEGVRERLLLVEERRLQLQEARLHNDGDEEEVLNGQDARLDVIGEELSEKEDQDEEEEDVGQQEEDLERATQDC
;
A
#
# COMPACT_ATOMS: atom_id res chain seq x y z
N MET A 1 -54.39 -50.27 -1.10
CA MET A 1 -55.21 -51.22 -1.88
C MET A 1 -55.85 -52.17 -0.88
N TRP A 2 -57.17 -52.04 -0.70
CA TRP A 2 -57.95 -52.81 0.25
C TRP A 2 -58.17 -54.22 -0.29
N PHE A 3 -58.01 -55.24 0.54
CA PHE A 3 -58.74 -56.50 0.37
C PHE A 3 -59.37 -56.90 1.70
N VAL A 4 -60.68 -56.71 1.73
CA VAL A 4 -61.62 -57.24 2.70
C VAL A 4 -61.75 -58.73 2.43
N CYS A 5 -61.50 -59.58 3.42
CA CYS A 5 -62.01 -60.95 3.40
C CYS A 5 -63.16 -61.04 4.40
N GLY A 6 -64.38 -60.93 3.85
CA GLY A 6 -65.61 -61.19 4.57
C GLY A 6 -65.86 -62.69 4.63
N SER A 7 -65.91 -63.20 5.85
CA SER A 7 -66.79 -64.30 6.27
C SER A 7 -66.67 -64.39 7.79
N GLY A 8 -67.61 -63.72 8.46
CA GLY A 8 -67.78 -63.87 9.88
C GLY A 8 -68.26 -65.27 10.21
N SER A 9 -67.67 -65.86 11.25
CA SER A 9 -68.37 -66.67 12.24
C SER A 9 -67.44 -66.85 13.42
N SER A 10 -67.65 -66.03 14.45
CA SER A 10 -67.23 -66.35 15.81
C SER A 10 -68.14 -67.45 16.31
N LEU A 11 -67.58 -68.62 16.61
CA LEU A 11 -68.23 -69.61 17.46
C LEU A 11 -67.20 -70.11 18.47
N HIS A 12 -67.18 -69.37 19.58
CA HIS A 12 -66.88 -69.85 20.91
C HIS A 12 -67.73 -71.11 21.22
N ASN A 13 -67.16 -72.02 22.02
CA ASN A 13 -67.64 -73.35 22.44
C ASN A 13 -67.20 -74.46 21.47
N TYR A 14 -66.30 -75.37 21.83
CA TYR A 14 -66.39 -76.24 23.01
C TYR A 14 -65.00 -76.53 23.60
N LEU A 15 -64.82 -76.15 24.87
CA LEU A 15 -64.09 -76.96 25.82
C LEU A 15 -64.74 -78.34 25.88
N THR A 16 -63.94 -79.40 25.76
CA THR A 16 -64.00 -80.71 26.42
C THR A 16 -63.61 -81.85 25.48
N SER A 17 -62.32 -82.14 25.36
CA SER A 17 -61.81 -83.51 25.45
C SER A 17 -60.29 -83.50 25.69
N LYS A 18 -59.87 -84.14 26.78
CA LYS A 18 -58.48 -84.55 27.03
C LYS A 18 -58.22 -85.88 26.27
N PRO A 19 -56.95 -86.29 26.11
CA PRO A 19 -56.35 -86.70 24.85
C PRO A 19 -56.32 -88.22 24.66
N PRO A 20 -55.99 -88.74 23.47
CA PRO A 20 -55.36 -90.06 23.36
C PRO A 20 -53.85 -89.95 23.21
N GLN A 21 -53.23 -91.04 23.63
CA GLN A 21 -51.83 -91.20 24.00
C GLN A 21 -50.84 -91.29 22.83
N GLU A 22 -49.58 -90.97 23.17
CA GLU A 22 -48.33 -91.54 22.69
C GLU A 22 -48.33 -92.25 21.33
N ILE A 23 -47.71 -91.60 20.33
CA ILE A 23 -46.92 -92.31 19.32
C ILE A 23 -45.50 -91.74 19.32
N ARG A 24 -44.58 -92.62 19.70
CA ARG A 24 -43.14 -92.44 19.86
C ARG A 24 -42.49 -92.32 18.48
N HIS A 25 -42.13 -91.11 18.03
CA HIS A 25 -41.29 -90.90 16.85
C HIS A 25 -39.99 -90.16 17.23
N SER A 26 -38.96 -90.89 17.66
CA SER A 26 -37.61 -90.34 17.86
C SER A 26 -36.89 -90.02 16.54
N SER A 27 -37.37 -90.51 15.40
CA SER A 27 -36.79 -90.27 14.07
C SER A 27 -37.25 -88.96 13.42
N LEU A 28 -38.48 -88.50 13.69
CA LEU A 28 -39.01 -87.25 13.13
C LEU A 28 -38.40 -86.01 13.81
N TRP A 29 -38.15 -86.07 15.12
CA TRP A 29 -37.42 -85.01 15.83
C TRP A 29 -35.96 -84.90 15.38
N CYS A 30 -35.33 -86.00 14.97
CA CYS A 30 -33.97 -85.96 14.41
C CYS A 30 -33.95 -85.28 13.04
N CYS A 31 -34.94 -85.53 12.17
CA CYS A 31 -35.07 -84.86 10.87
C CYS A 31 -35.42 -83.37 10.99
N VAL A 32 -36.36 -82.99 11.86
CA VAL A 32 -36.73 -81.58 12.09
C VAL A 32 -35.56 -80.80 12.71
N ARG A 33 -34.79 -81.43 13.60
CA ARG A 33 -33.57 -80.80 14.12
C ARG A 33 -32.48 -80.70 13.05
N LYS A 34 -32.33 -81.68 12.16
CA LYS A 34 -31.35 -81.62 11.05
C LYS A 34 -31.73 -80.59 9.97
N SER A 35 -33.01 -80.42 9.66
CA SER A 35 -33.51 -79.39 8.74
C SER A 35 -33.39 -77.99 9.33
N MET A 36 -33.72 -77.81 10.61
CA MET A 36 -33.58 -76.54 11.32
C MET A 36 -32.10 -76.18 11.54
N TRP A 37 -31.20 -77.17 11.69
CA TRP A 37 -29.75 -76.93 11.68
C TRP A 37 -29.23 -76.59 10.28
N CYS A 38 -29.76 -77.18 9.19
CA CYS A 38 -29.42 -76.79 7.82
C CYS A 38 -29.90 -75.38 7.45
N GLU A 39 -31.11 -74.97 7.85
CA GLU A 39 -31.62 -73.61 7.62
C GLU A 39 -30.85 -72.58 8.45
N ASN A 40 -30.55 -72.87 9.72
CA ASN A 40 -29.71 -71.98 10.53
C ASN A 40 -28.27 -71.91 9.99
N LEU A 41 -27.70 -73.03 9.54
CA LEU A 41 -26.37 -73.04 8.94
C LEU A 41 -26.35 -72.29 7.59
N PHE A 42 -27.40 -72.43 6.77
CA PHE A 42 -27.57 -71.72 5.50
C PHE A 42 -27.79 -70.22 5.73
N CYS A 43 -28.62 -69.82 6.70
CA CYS A 43 -28.76 -68.41 7.11
C CYS A 43 -27.44 -67.85 7.65
N CYS A 44 -26.71 -68.59 8.50
CA CYS A 44 -25.40 -68.16 8.98
C CYS A 44 -24.35 -68.06 7.85
N LEU A 45 -24.35 -69.00 6.89
CA LEU A 45 -23.48 -68.95 5.71
C LEU A 45 -23.85 -67.78 4.79
N PHE A 46 -25.14 -67.54 4.57
CA PHE A 46 -25.64 -66.43 3.76
C PHE A 46 -25.31 -65.08 4.38
N SER A 47 -25.60 -64.85 5.67
CA SER A 47 -25.22 -63.61 6.36
C SER A 47 -23.71 -63.41 6.42
N ARG A 48 -22.92 -64.48 6.51
CA ARG A 48 -21.45 -64.40 6.48
C ARG A 48 -20.92 -64.09 5.09
N LEU A 49 -21.52 -64.64 4.03
CA LEU A 49 -21.22 -64.33 2.63
C LEU A 49 -21.62 -62.90 2.26
N GLU A 50 -22.78 -62.44 2.72
CA GLU A 50 -23.25 -61.06 2.54
C GLU A 50 -22.32 -60.08 3.28
N GLY A 51 -21.88 -60.41 4.49
CA GLY A 51 -20.86 -59.65 5.21
C GLY A 51 -19.52 -59.59 4.48
N ILE A 52 -19.06 -60.71 3.89
CA ILE A 52 -17.84 -60.75 3.07
C ILE A 52 -18.02 -59.91 1.80
N PHE A 53 -19.16 -60.03 1.11
CA PHE A 53 -19.45 -59.28 -0.11
C PHE A 53 -19.48 -57.78 0.14
N ASN A 54 -20.19 -57.32 1.18
CA ASN A 54 -20.22 -55.91 1.57
C ASN A 54 -18.83 -55.39 1.96
N CYS A 55 -18.03 -56.20 2.68
CA CYS A 55 -16.65 -55.85 3.02
C CYS A 55 -15.76 -55.72 1.78
N VAL A 56 -15.87 -56.65 0.82
CA VAL A 56 -15.10 -56.58 -0.44
C VAL A 56 -15.54 -55.39 -1.29
N CYS A 57 -16.85 -55.13 -1.39
CA CYS A 57 -17.38 -53.99 -2.15
C CYS A 57 -16.89 -52.66 -1.56
N CYS A 58 -17.00 -52.48 -0.25
CA CYS A 58 -16.50 -51.30 0.45
C CYS A 58 -14.98 -51.11 0.26
N ARG A 59 -14.19 -52.17 0.37
CA ARG A 59 -12.74 -52.11 0.13
C ARG A 59 -12.39 -51.74 -1.32
N CYS A 60 -13.18 -52.21 -2.29
CA CYS A 60 -13.01 -51.84 -3.69
C CYS A 60 -13.32 -50.37 -3.93
N GLU A 61 -14.39 -49.86 -3.34
CA GLU A 61 -14.78 -48.44 -3.39
C GLU A 61 -13.69 -47.55 -2.79
N ASP A 62 -13.21 -47.87 -1.57
CA ASP A 62 -12.10 -47.18 -0.91
C ASP A 62 -10.84 -47.14 -1.79
N MET A 63 -10.52 -48.26 -2.46
CA MET A 63 -9.36 -48.33 -3.36
C MET A 63 -9.51 -47.44 -4.59
N VAL A 64 -10.72 -47.34 -5.16
CA VAL A 64 -11.02 -46.46 -6.29
C VAL A 64 -10.90 -45.00 -5.86
N ASP A 65 -11.44 -44.64 -4.70
CA ASP A 65 -11.39 -43.27 -4.19
C ASP A 65 -9.97 -42.83 -3.87
N VAL A 66 -9.16 -43.70 -3.26
CA VAL A 66 -7.74 -43.41 -3.03
C VAL A 66 -6.98 -43.19 -4.34
N ARG A 67 -7.26 -43.98 -5.39
CA ARG A 67 -6.64 -43.80 -6.71
C ARG A 67 -7.07 -42.50 -7.36
N ARG A 68 -8.37 -42.17 -7.30
CA ARG A 68 -8.93 -40.93 -7.83
C ARG A 68 -8.32 -39.72 -7.13
N LEU A 69 -8.22 -39.74 -5.80
CA LEU A 69 -7.61 -38.67 -5.02
C LEU A 69 -6.15 -38.45 -5.42
N LYS A 70 -5.37 -39.52 -5.58
CA LYS A 70 -3.97 -39.41 -6.02
C LYS A 70 -3.83 -38.83 -7.43
N MET A 71 -4.72 -39.20 -8.36
CA MET A 71 -4.75 -38.60 -9.69
C MET A 71 -5.04 -37.09 -9.62
N LEU A 72 -6.04 -36.68 -8.83
CA LEU A 72 -6.36 -35.26 -8.65
C LEU A 72 -5.19 -34.48 -8.03
N GLN A 73 -4.55 -35.04 -7.00
CA GLN A 73 -3.36 -34.44 -6.39
C GLN A 73 -2.20 -34.32 -7.37
N MET A 74 -2.02 -35.29 -8.28
CA MET A 74 -1.00 -35.23 -9.32
C MET A 74 -1.29 -34.13 -10.34
N VAL A 75 -2.56 -33.97 -10.78
CA VAL A 75 -2.96 -32.86 -11.65
C VAL A 75 -2.72 -31.51 -10.97
N GLN A 76 -3.11 -31.39 -9.69
CA GLN A 76 -2.88 -30.17 -8.92
C GLN A 76 -1.40 -29.85 -8.76
N LEU A 77 -0.54 -30.86 -8.59
CA LEU A 77 0.91 -30.69 -8.48
C LEU A 77 1.47 -30.00 -9.73
N PHE A 78 1.17 -30.54 -10.92
CA PHE A 78 1.63 -29.96 -12.19
C PHE A 78 1.09 -28.54 -12.39
N LYS A 79 -0.18 -28.32 -12.08
CA LYS A 79 -0.78 -26.99 -12.17
C LYS A 79 -0.09 -25.98 -11.25
N CYS A 80 0.19 -26.34 -10.00
CA CYS A 80 0.90 -25.46 -9.08
C CYS A 80 2.33 -25.15 -9.56
N GLU A 81 3.01 -26.11 -10.18
CA GLU A 81 4.35 -25.86 -10.75
C GLU A 81 4.30 -24.91 -11.96
N GLU A 82 3.33 -25.09 -12.86
CA GLU A 82 3.09 -24.20 -14.00
C GLU A 82 2.70 -22.79 -13.55
N ASP A 83 1.71 -22.67 -12.66
CA ASP A 83 1.26 -21.38 -12.14
C ASP A 83 2.40 -20.65 -11.38
N ALA A 84 3.30 -21.39 -10.71
CA ALA A 84 4.44 -20.80 -10.02
C ALA A 84 5.48 -20.25 -11.00
N LEU A 85 5.69 -20.91 -12.13
CA LEU A 85 6.53 -20.38 -13.22
C LEU A 85 5.92 -19.11 -13.80
N GLN A 86 4.60 -19.10 -14.01
CA GLN A 86 3.90 -17.92 -14.50
C GLN A 86 4.02 -16.73 -13.54
N ALA A 87 3.95 -16.98 -12.23
CA ALA A 87 4.14 -15.92 -11.23
C ALA A 87 5.55 -15.29 -11.31
N VAL A 88 6.58 -16.07 -11.67
CA VAL A 88 7.94 -15.53 -11.91
C VAL A 88 7.96 -14.60 -13.13
N GLU A 89 7.26 -14.98 -14.20
CA GLU A 89 7.17 -14.16 -15.41
C GLU A 89 6.43 -12.85 -15.14
N TRP A 90 5.26 -12.90 -14.51
CA TRP A 90 4.51 -11.70 -14.14
C TRP A 90 5.33 -10.77 -13.25
N LEU A 91 6.07 -11.32 -12.28
CA LEU A 91 6.93 -10.49 -11.43
C LEU A 91 8.10 -9.88 -12.22
N SER A 92 8.60 -10.57 -13.24
CA SER A 92 9.66 -10.06 -14.13
C SER A 92 9.13 -8.95 -15.03
N GLU A 93 7.91 -9.07 -15.54
CA GLU A 93 7.22 -8.03 -16.30
C GLU A 93 6.97 -6.78 -15.44
N LEU A 94 6.59 -6.97 -14.18
CA LEU A 94 6.44 -5.86 -13.23
C LEU A 94 7.78 -5.16 -12.97
N LEU A 95 8.89 -5.90 -12.84
CA LEU A 95 10.22 -5.31 -12.72
C LEU A 95 10.62 -4.52 -13.98
N ASP A 96 10.39 -5.06 -15.16
CA ASP A 96 10.69 -4.38 -16.42
C ASP A 96 9.83 -3.11 -16.60
N ALA A 97 8.54 -3.17 -16.27
CA ALA A 97 7.66 -2.01 -16.23
C ALA A 97 8.13 -0.96 -15.21
N LEU A 98 8.61 -1.41 -14.04
CA LEU A 98 9.16 -0.55 -12.99
C LEU A 98 10.43 0.16 -13.44
N LEU A 99 11.28 -0.47 -14.25
CA LEU A 99 12.47 0.18 -14.77
C LEU A 99 12.12 1.13 -15.92
N LYS A 100 11.22 0.75 -16.83
CA LYS A 100 10.90 1.54 -18.04
C LYS A 100 10.08 2.81 -17.77
N THR A 101 9.07 2.74 -16.91
CA THR A 101 8.01 3.78 -16.86
C THR A 101 8.24 4.88 -15.82
N HIS A 102 9.40 4.87 -15.17
CA HIS A 102 9.52 5.39 -13.82
C HIS A 102 10.73 6.28 -13.60
N VAL A 103 11.08 7.02 -14.65
CA VAL A 103 11.94 8.20 -14.55
C VAL A 103 11.14 9.45 -14.18
N ARG A 104 9.85 9.49 -14.53
CA ARG A 104 8.99 10.64 -14.25
C ARG A 104 8.72 10.78 -12.74
N LEU A 105 8.94 11.99 -12.23
CA LEU A 105 8.80 12.36 -10.81
C LEU A 105 7.59 13.25 -10.51
N GLY A 106 7.01 13.87 -11.55
CA GLY A 106 5.94 14.87 -11.45
C GLY A 106 6.46 16.29 -11.63
N ASP A 107 5.58 17.18 -12.05
CA ASP A 107 5.94 18.57 -12.36
C ASP A 107 5.70 19.51 -11.16
N ASP A 108 4.90 19.06 -10.18
CA ASP A 108 4.53 19.76 -8.95
C ASP A 108 4.30 18.80 -7.76
N SER A 109 4.16 19.35 -6.55
CA SER A 109 4.02 18.56 -5.32
C SER A 109 2.78 17.67 -5.32
N GLN A 110 1.69 18.10 -5.98
CA GLN A 110 0.44 17.36 -6.03
C GLN A 110 0.53 16.16 -6.99
N GLU A 111 1.17 16.33 -8.14
CA GLU A 111 1.42 15.25 -9.08
C GLU A 111 2.38 14.23 -8.48
N THR A 112 3.46 14.67 -7.84
CA THR A 112 4.41 13.75 -7.17
C THR A 112 3.73 12.92 -6.08
N ARG A 113 2.86 13.52 -5.25
CA ARG A 113 2.03 12.75 -4.28
C ARG A 113 1.17 11.69 -4.97
N THR A 114 0.54 12.06 -6.08
CA THR A 114 -0.26 11.12 -6.87
C THR A 114 0.60 9.98 -7.43
N MET A 115 1.85 10.26 -7.81
CA MET A 115 2.79 9.22 -8.25
C MET A 115 3.23 8.29 -7.12
N LEU A 116 3.46 8.82 -5.91
CA LEU A 116 3.75 8.02 -4.72
C LEU A 116 2.60 7.06 -4.40
N ASP A 117 1.36 7.53 -4.43
CA ASP A 117 0.18 6.68 -4.20
C ASP A 117 0.04 5.58 -5.25
N LYS A 118 0.28 5.91 -6.53
CA LYS A 118 0.30 4.94 -7.63
C LYS A 118 1.44 3.92 -7.44
N HIS A 119 2.62 4.38 -7.04
CA HIS A 119 3.77 3.52 -6.81
C HIS A 119 3.52 2.55 -5.65
N ARG A 120 2.95 3.00 -4.53
CA ARG A 120 2.58 2.12 -3.41
C ARG A 120 1.63 1.01 -3.84
N LYS A 121 0.57 1.34 -4.58
CA LYS A 121 -0.38 0.34 -5.11
C LYS A 121 0.30 -0.64 -6.06
N PHE A 122 1.25 -0.16 -6.87
CA PHE A 122 2.02 -1.00 -7.77
C PHE A 122 2.92 -1.99 -7.01
N VAL A 123 3.57 -1.55 -5.94
CA VAL A 123 4.36 -2.42 -5.04
C VAL A 123 3.47 -3.46 -4.37
N ASP A 124 2.27 -3.09 -3.92
CA ASP A 124 1.30 -4.02 -3.31
C ASP A 124 0.89 -5.14 -4.30
N VAL A 125 0.73 -4.81 -5.59
CA VAL A 125 0.44 -5.79 -6.65
C VAL A 125 1.61 -6.75 -6.85
N ALA A 126 2.84 -6.24 -6.88
CA ALA A 126 4.04 -7.07 -7.02
C ALA A 126 4.25 -7.99 -5.80
N GLN A 127 4.06 -7.48 -4.59
CA GLN A 127 4.10 -8.25 -3.35
C GLN A 127 3.07 -9.39 -3.38
N SER A 128 1.83 -9.10 -3.77
CA SER A 128 0.76 -10.10 -3.89
C SER A 128 1.11 -11.19 -4.91
N THR A 129 1.74 -10.80 -6.02
CA THR A 129 2.20 -11.73 -7.06
C THR A 129 3.31 -12.64 -6.56
N TYR A 130 4.28 -12.09 -5.82
CA TYR A 130 5.34 -12.85 -5.18
C TYR A 130 4.79 -13.84 -4.13
N ASP A 131 3.89 -13.38 -3.27
CA ASP A 131 3.28 -14.24 -2.24
C ASP A 131 2.42 -15.35 -2.85
N TYR A 132 1.70 -15.07 -3.93
CA TYR A 132 0.99 -16.09 -4.71
C TYR A 132 1.95 -17.18 -5.22
N GLY A 133 3.06 -16.79 -5.86
CA GLY A 133 4.09 -17.73 -6.31
C GLY A 133 4.67 -18.57 -5.17
N ARG A 134 4.93 -17.98 -4.00
CA ARG A 134 5.39 -18.71 -2.81
C ARG A 134 4.38 -19.71 -2.28
N GLN A 135 3.10 -19.34 -2.23
CA GLN A 135 2.03 -20.22 -1.78
C GLN A 135 1.87 -21.44 -2.70
N LEU A 136 1.97 -21.24 -4.02
CA LEU A 136 1.96 -22.33 -4.99
C LEU A 136 3.13 -23.30 -4.77
N LEU A 137 4.34 -22.77 -4.60
CA LEU A 137 5.53 -23.58 -4.34
C LEU A 137 5.44 -24.34 -3.00
N GLN A 138 4.82 -23.74 -1.97
CA GLN A 138 4.52 -24.43 -0.72
C GLN A 138 3.49 -25.54 -0.93
N ALA A 139 2.43 -25.31 -1.70
CA ALA A 139 1.44 -26.32 -2.05
C ALA A 139 2.08 -27.50 -2.80
N THR A 140 3.00 -27.23 -3.74
CA THR A 140 3.79 -28.24 -4.44
C THR A 140 4.56 -29.13 -3.45
N VAL A 141 5.20 -28.55 -2.43
CA VAL A 141 5.91 -29.33 -1.39
C VAL A 141 4.96 -30.25 -0.62
N VAL A 142 3.79 -29.75 -0.22
CA VAL A 142 2.77 -30.54 0.50
C VAL A 142 2.22 -31.67 -0.37
N LEU A 143 1.92 -31.39 -1.64
CA LEU A 143 1.46 -32.39 -2.61
C LEU A 143 2.51 -33.47 -2.84
N CYS A 144 3.79 -33.10 -2.95
CA CYS A 144 4.87 -34.07 -3.08
C CYS A 144 4.96 -35.03 -1.89
N GLN A 145 4.82 -34.51 -0.68
CA GLN A 145 4.79 -35.31 0.55
C GLN A 145 3.61 -36.28 0.56
N SER A 146 2.41 -35.81 0.19
CA SER A 146 1.19 -36.63 0.08
C SER A 146 1.35 -37.77 -0.94
N LEU A 147 1.93 -37.46 -2.10
CA LEU A 147 2.13 -38.41 -3.20
C LEU A 147 3.34 -39.33 -3.00
N ARG A 148 4.20 -39.05 -2.00
CA ARG A 148 5.50 -39.70 -1.79
C ARG A 148 6.39 -39.65 -3.02
N CYS A 149 6.32 -38.56 -3.81
CA CYS A 149 7.21 -38.36 -4.95
C CYS A 149 8.49 -37.62 -4.50
N THR A 150 9.64 -38.09 -4.98
CA THR A 150 10.97 -37.58 -4.64
C THR A 150 11.50 -36.56 -5.64
N THR A 151 10.89 -36.44 -6.82
CA THR A 151 11.33 -35.56 -7.89
C THR A 151 10.72 -34.16 -7.73
N ARG A 152 11.55 -33.19 -7.31
CA ARG A 152 11.18 -31.77 -7.27
C ARG A 152 11.41 -31.16 -8.66
N SER A 153 10.39 -31.09 -9.50
CA SER A 153 10.47 -30.41 -10.81
C SER A 153 10.68 -28.88 -10.65
N SER A 154 10.17 -28.30 -9.56
CA SER A 154 10.28 -26.87 -9.22
C SER A 154 11.55 -26.42 -8.47
N GLY A 155 12.62 -27.22 -8.43
CA GLY A 155 13.82 -26.93 -7.63
C GLY A 155 14.39 -25.51 -7.84
N ASP A 156 14.36 -25.04 -9.08
CA ASP A 156 14.93 -23.75 -9.48
C ASP A 156 13.90 -22.60 -9.50
N THR A 157 12.60 -22.91 -9.45
CA THR A 157 11.53 -21.89 -9.52
C THR A 157 11.56 -20.97 -8.30
N LEU A 158 11.75 -21.52 -7.09
CA LEU A 158 11.83 -20.72 -5.87
C LEU A 158 13.05 -19.76 -5.87
N PRO A 159 14.28 -20.23 -6.18
CA PRO A 159 15.43 -19.33 -6.38
C PRO A 159 15.16 -18.22 -7.42
N ARG A 160 14.53 -18.55 -8.56
CA ARG A 160 14.20 -17.57 -9.60
C ARG A 160 13.21 -16.52 -9.09
N LEU A 161 12.11 -16.96 -8.46
CA LEU A 161 11.11 -16.07 -7.87
C LEU A 161 11.75 -15.11 -6.85
N ASN A 162 12.58 -15.64 -5.95
CA ASN A 162 13.28 -14.83 -4.95
C ASN A 162 14.29 -13.86 -5.57
N ARG A 163 14.96 -14.24 -6.66
CA ARG A 163 15.90 -13.35 -7.35
C ARG A 163 15.17 -12.15 -7.93
N VAL A 164 14.12 -12.39 -8.71
CA VAL A 164 13.32 -11.30 -9.33
C VAL A 164 12.69 -10.43 -8.26
N TRP A 165 12.16 -11.03 -7.18
CA TRP A 165 11.62 -10.28 -6.05
C TRP A 165 12.64 -9.33 -5.43
N LYS A 166 13.86 -9.80 -5.15
CA LYS A 166 14.91 -8.93 -4.59
C LYS A 166 15.28 -7.79 -5.54
N GLN A 167 15.39 -8.06 -6.84
CA GLN A 167 15.64 -7.02 -7.84
C GLN A 167 14.51 -5.99 -7.87
N PHE A 168 13.25 -6.46 -7.84
CA PHE A 168 12.07 -5.60 -7.74
C PHE A 168 12.07 -4.75 -6.47
N SER A 169 12.33 -5.34 -5.30
CA SER A 169 12.32 -4.61 -4.03
C SER A 169 13.34 -3.47 -4.01
N VAL A 170 14.58 -3.74 -4.46
CA VAL A 170 15.63 -2.71 -4.52
C VAL A 170 15.26 -1.60 -5.50
N SER A 171 14.76 -1.94 -6.70
CA SER A 171 14.28 -0.95 -7.67
C SER A 171 13.09 -0.14 -7.12
N ALA A 172 12.17 -0.78 -6.40
CA ALA A 172 11.00 -0.10 -5.86
C ALA A 172 11.39 0.89 -4.77
N GLU A 173 12.29 0.49 -3.87
CA GLU A 173 12.82 1.36 -2.82
C GLU A 173 13.57 2.56 -3.42
N GLU A 174 14.41 2.34 -4.43
CA GLU A 174 15.12 3.43 -5.10
C GLU A 174 14.16 4.42 -5.75
N ARG A 175 13.10 3.94 -6.41
CA ARG A 175 12.06 4.81 -6.98
C ARG A 175 11.32 5.59 -5.90
N GLN A 176 10.94 4.94 -4.80
CA GLN A 176 10.26 5.58 -3.68
C GLN A 176 11.09 6.74 -3.15
N GLN A 177 12.39 6.53 -2.90
CA GLN A 177 13.31 7.58 -2.43
C GLN A 177 13.40 8.76 -3.40
N ARG A 178 13.47 8.50 -4.72
CA ARG A 178 13.49 9.58 -5.73
C ARG A 178 12.20 10.39 -5.73
N LEU A 179 11.04 9.75 -5.61
CA LEU A 179 9.76 10.42 -5.53
C LEU A 179 9.60 11.24 -4.23
N GLU A 180 10.10 10.74 -3.11
CA GLU A 180 10.12 11.47 -1.83
C GLU A 180 11.03 12.70 -1.89
N LEU A 181 12.23 12.58 -2.46
CA LEU A 181 13.12 13.71 -2.71
C LEU A 181 12.48 14.75 -3.63
N ALA A 182 11.82 14.30 -4.70
CA ALA A 182 11.07 15.18 -5.59
C ALA A 182 9.94 15.90 -4.87
N LEU A 183 9.17 15.20 -4.02
CA LEU A 183 8.08 15.80 -3.27
C LEU A 183 8.59 16.89 -2.32
N ASN A 184 9.67 16.61 -1.60
CA ASN A 184 10.30 17.57 -0.69
C ASN A 184 10.80 18.80 -1.47
N PHE A 185 11.47 18.58 -2.60
CA PHE A 185 11.92 19.64 -3.50
C PHE A 185 10.76 20.50 -4.00
N HIS A 186 9.71 19.91 -4.58
CA HIS A 186 8.56 20.66 -5.09
C HIS A 186 7.83 21.42 -3.99
N THR A 187 7.63 20.79 -2.82
CA THR A 187 6.96 21.44 -1.68
C THR A 187 7.76 22.65 -1.18
N ALA A 188 9.09 22.52 -1.07
CA ALA A 188 9.95 23.62 -0.65
C ALA A 188 10.01 24.73 -1.72
N ALA A 189 10.13 24.38 -3.00
CA ALA A 189 10.12 25.33 -4.11
C ALA A 189 8.79 26.11 -4.19
N GLU A 190 7.65 25.43 -4.07
CA GLU A 190 6.33 26.08 -4.04
C GLU A 190 6.21 27.06 -2.87
N ARG A 191 6.72 26.69 -1.69
CA ARG A 191 6.72 27.56 -0.50
C ARG A 191 7.48 28.86 -0.75
N VAL A 192 8.69 28.80 -1.29
CA VAL A 192 9.52 30.00 -1.54
C VAL A 192 9.01 30.86 -2.71
N LEU A 193 8.35 30.24 -3.70
CA LEU A 193 7.80 30.97 -4.84
C LEU A 193 6.49 31.70 -4.50
N GLN A 194 5.72 31.20 -3.54
CA GLN A 194 4.42 31.80 -3.15
C GLN A 194 4.53 32.82 -2.01
N GLN A 195 5.55 32.74 -1.16
CA GLN A 195 5.71 33.65 -0.01
C GLN A 195 6.27 35.02 -0.44
N GLU A 196 5.66 36.10 0.06
CA GLU A 196 6.12 37.47 -0.18
C GLU A 196 7.49 37.76 0.47
N ARG A 197 7.70 37.24 1.68
CA ARG A 197 8.97 37.33 2.40
C ARG A 197 9.55 35.94 2.58
N VAL A 198 10.77 35.76 2.10
CA VAL A 198 11.48 34.49 2.13
C VAL A 198 12.87 34.73 2.71
N GLU A 199 13.24 33.91 3.69
CA GLU A 199 14.58 33.92 4.27
C GLU A 199 15.57 33.24 3.33
N ALA A 200 16.80 33.74 3.27
CA ALA A 200 17.84 33.21 2.38
C ALA A 200 18.11 31.72 2.62
N GLU A 201 18.10 31.30 3.89
CA GLU A 201 18.28 29.89 4.29
C GLU A 201 17.27 28.95 3.62
N SER A 202 16.05 29.44 3.41
CA SER A 202 14.98 28.64 2.83
C SER A 202 15.08 28.50 1.31
N LEU A 203 15.81 29.40 0.63
CA LEU A 203 16.19 29.26 -0.78
C LEU A 203 17.37 28.29 -0.91
N ASP A 204 18.35 28.40 -0.02
CA ASP A 204 19.49 27.47 0.04
C ASP A 204 19.04 26.02 0.31
N GLU A 205 17.98 25.83 1.11
CA GLU A 205 17.32 24.54 1.30
C GLU A 205 16.84 23.96 -0.04
N VAL A 206 16.12 24.74 -0.84
CA VAL A 206 15.59 24.30 -2.15
C VAL A 206 16.72 23.94 -3.11
N ASP A 207 17.79 24.72 -3.14
CA ASP A 207 19.00 24.43 -3.92
C ASP A 207 19.64 23.10 -3.50
N SER A 208 19.74 22.86 -2.19
CA SER A 208 20.33 21.62 -1.66
C SER A 208 19.49 20.39 -2.03
N LEU A 209 18.15 20.51 -1.94
CA LEU A 209 17.21 19.46 -2.31
C LEU A 209 17.26 19.18 -3.82
N GLY A 210 17.28 20.23 -4.64
CA GLY A 210 17.36 20.11 -6.10
C GLY A 210 18.66 19.45 -6.56
N LYS A 211 19.81 19.84 -5.99
CA LYS A 211 21.11 19.20 -6.26
C LYS A 211 21.11 17.72 -5.88
N THR A 212 20.62 17.41 -4.67
CA THR A 212 20.52 16.03 -4.18
C THR A 212 19.64 15.17 -5.09
N LEU A 213 18.51 15.72 -5.55
CA LEU A 213 17.61 15.04 -6.47
C LEU A 213 18.26 14.76 -7.83
N LEU A 214 18.96 15.75 -8.40
CA LEU A 214 19.69 15.61 -9.65
C LEU A 214 20.80 14.55 -9.55
N ASP A 215 21.59 14.57 -8.48
CA ASP A 215 22.62 13.58 -8.24
C ASP A 215 22.00 12.18 -8.19
N ARG A 216 20.91 12.01 -7.42
CA ARG A 216 20.25 10.71 -7.28
C ARG A 216 19.61 10.20 -8.57
N LEU A 217 19.08 11.09 -9.41
CA LEU A 217 18.50 10.71 -10.71
C LEU A 217 19.50 10.00 -11.62
N THR A 218 20.77 10.40 -11.57
CA THR A 218 21.85 9.83 -12.40
C THR A 218 22.44 8.54 -11.85
N MET A 219 22.13 8.15 -10.62
CA MET A 219 22.67 6.94 -10.00
C MET A 219 21.99 5.67 -10.54
N PRO A 220 22.74 4.58 -10.80
CA PRO A 220 22.15 3.30 -11.14
C PRO A 220 21.52 2.62 -9.92
N VAL A 221 20.55 1.74 -10.18
CA VAL A 221 20.10 0.71 -9.25
C VAL A 221 21.10 -0.44 -9.31
N ILE A 222 21.69 -0.81 -8.17
CA ILE A 222 22.61 -1.94 -8.07
C ILE A 222 21.84 -3.18 -7.61
N PHE A 223 21.76 -4.19 -8.47
CA PHE A 223 21.12 -5.46 -8.12
C PHE A 223 22.00 -6.32 -7.20
N PRO A 224 21.41 -7.29 -6.48
CA PRO A 224 22.17 -8.19 -5.60
C PRO A 224 23.22 -9.05 -6.30
N ASP A 225 23.14 -9.20 -7.63
CA ASP A 225 24.14 -9.87 -8.46
C ASP A 225 25.25 -8.93 -8.95
N GLY A 226 25.23 -7.66 -8.52
CA GLY A 226 26.19 -6.62 -8.90
C GLY A 226 25.89 -5.97 -10.24
N SER A 227 24.82 -6.35 -10.94
CA SER A 227 24.45 -5.71 -12.20
C SER A 227 23.84 -4.33 -11.95
N GLU A 228 24.17 -3.39 -12.82
CA GLU A 228 23.64 -2.02 -12.78
C GLU A 228 22.44 -1.91 -13.73
N GLN A 229 21.38 -1.26 -13.26
CA GLN A 229 20.21 -0.92 -14.05
C GLN A 229 19.87 0.55 -13.90
N PHE A 230 19.31 1.14 -14.95
CA PHE A 230 18.86 2.52 -14.93
C PHE A 230 17.34 2.55 -15.10
N PHE A 231 16.71 3.57 -14.52
CA PHE A 231 15.33 3.87 -14.85
C PHE A 231 15.27 4.54 -16.22
N GLY A 232 14.35 4.07 -17.06
CA GLY A 232 14.06 4.60 -18.38
C GLY A 232 15.28 4.67 -19.31
N SER A 233 15.12 5.42 -20.39
CA SER A 233 16.24 5.74 -21.28
C SER A 233 17.06 6.93 -20.73
N PRO A 234 18.31 7.11 -21.19
CA PRO A 234 19.08 8.31 -20.89
C PRO A 234 18.34 9.60 -21.26
N THR A 235 17.54 9.58 -22.33
CA THR A 235 16.70 10.71 -22.76
C THR A 235 15.61 11.02 -21.74
N ASP A 236 14.94 9.99 -21.21
CA ASP A 236 13.92 10.18 -20.17
C ASP A 236 14.55 10.78 -18.91
N THR A 237 15.73 10.30 -18.53
CA THR A 237 16.47 10.77 -17.35
C THR A 237 16.90 12.22 -17.52
N ALA A 238 17.38 12.58 -18.71
CA ALA A 238 17.70 13.97 -19.04
C ALA A 238 16.46 14.86 -18.94
N ALA A 239 15.31 14.43 -19.48
CA ALA A 239 14.07 15.20 -19.43
C ALA A 239 13.56 15.44 -17.99
N ALA A 240 13.58 14.42 -17.14
CA ALA A 240 13.23 14.58 -15.72
C ALA A 240 14.20 15.53 -15.00
N ALA A 241 15.49 15.44 -15.32
CA ALA A 241 16.50 16.32 -14.74
C ALA A 241 16.37 17.77 -15.25
N GLU A 242 15.96 18.00 -16.51
CA GLU A 242 15.66 19.34 -17.02
C GLU A 242 14.52 20.00 -16.26
N GLY A 243 13.41 19.28 -15.98
CA GLY A 243 12.31 19.85 -15.20
C GLY A 243 12.73 20.33 -13.80
N VAL A 244 13.65 19.59 -13.15
CA VAL A 244 14.25 20.01 -11.87
C VAL A 244 15.12 21.25 -12.04
N ARG A 245 15.95 21.31 -13.10
CA ARG A 245 16.79 22.47 -13.42
C ARG A 245 15.97 23.72 -13.71
N GLU A 246 14.91 23.61 -14.51
CA GLU A 246 14.00 24.71 -14.84
C GLU A 246 13.35 25.28 -13.58
N ARG A 247 12.91 24.42 -12.65
CA ARG A 247 12.35 24.87 -11.37
C ARG A 247 13.40 25.57 -10.49
N LEU A 248 14.64 25.07 -10.45
CA LEU A 248 15.74 25.75 -9.75
C LEU A 248 16.02 27.14 -10.33
N LEU A 249 15.96 27.31 -11.66
CA LEU A 249 16.13 28.62 -12.29
C LEU A 249 15.05 29.62 -11.83
N LEU A 250 13.80 29.19 -11.67
CA LEU A 250 12.73 30.05 -11.14
C LEU A 250 12.99 30.47 -9.69
N VAL A 251 13.57 29.59 -8.88
CA VAL A 251 13.93 29.89 -7.49
C VAL A 251 15.09 30.89 -7.44
N GLU A 252 16.07 30.75 -8.34
CA GLU A 252 17.16 31.71 -8.48
C GLU A 252 16.68 33.09 -8.95
N GLU A 253 15.75 33.13 -9.92
CA GLU A 253 15.11 34.39 -10.35
C GLU A 253 14.40 35.07 -9.17
N ARG A 254 13.65 34.30 -8.37
CA ARG A 254 13.00 34.79 -7.15
C ARG A 254 14.01 35.34 -6.14
N ARG A 255 15.18 34.69 -5.99
CA ARG A 255 16.26 35.16 -5.12
C ARG A 255 16.75 36.55 -5.53
N LEU A 256 16.99 36.75 -6.83
CA LEU A 256 17.43 38.04 -7.38
C LEU A 256 16.37 39.13 -7.19
N GLN A 257 15.10 38.84 -7.47
CA GLN A 257 13.99 39.78 -7.25
C GLN A 257 13.90 40.25 -5.79
N LEU A 258 14.07 39.34 -4.83
CA LEU A 258 14.06 39.68 -3.41
C LEU A 258 15.29 40.51 -3.00
N GLN A 259 16.44 40.29 -3.63
CA GLN A 259 17.65 41.08 -3.40
C GLN A 259 17.49 42.50 -3.96
N GLU A 260 16.94 42.65 -5.17
CA GLU A 260 16.65 43.95 -5.77
C GLU A 260 15.62 44.74 -4.94
N ALA A 261 14.55 44.09 -4.47
CA ALA A 261 13.55 44.72 -3.62
C ALA A 261 14.10 45.21 -2.27
N ARG A 262 15.11 44.52 -1.71
CA ARG A 262 15.81 44.99 -0.50
C ARG A 262 16.61 46.26 -0.77
N LEU A 263 17.35 46.29 -1.89
CA LEU A 263 18.14 47.45 -2.28
C LEU A 263 17.25 48.67 -2.62
N HIS A 264 16.07 48.45 -3.20
CA HIS A 264 15.14 49.54 -3.49
C HIS A 264 14.53 50.13 -2.20
N ASN A 265 14.15 49.28 -1.23
CA ASN A 265 13.66 49.75 0.06
C ASN A 265 14.73 50.54 0.85
N ASP A 266 16.00 50.12 0.81
CA ASP A 266 17.10 50.81 1.49
C ASP A 266 17.40 52.19 0.82
N GLY A 267 17.23 52.30 -0.51
CA GLY A 267 17.41 53.55 -1.25
C GLY A 267 16.31 54.59 -1.03
N ASP A 268 15.05 54.15 -0.85
CA ASP A 268 13.95 55.04 -0.52
C ASP A 268 14.08 55.60 0.91
N GLU A 269 14.69 54.86 1.85
CA GLU A 269 15.00 55.37 3.20
C GLU A 269 16.13 56.43 3.19
N GLU A 270 17.14 56.29 2.33
CA GLU A 270 18.18 57.32 2.14
C GLU A 270 17.65 58.59 1.45
N GLU A 271 16.73 58.49 0.47
CA GLU A 271 16.08 59.68 -0.12
C GLU A 271 15.16 60.40 0.87
N VAL A 272 14.44 59.68 1.74
CA VAL A 272 13.58 60.29 2.77
C VAL A 272 14.41 61.02 3.84
N LEU A 273 15.60 60.52 4.19
CA LEU A 273 16.50 61.22 5.11
C LEU A 273 17.14 62.46 4.46
N ASN A 274 17.56 62.38 3.19
CA ASN A 274 18.09 63.54 2.45
C ASN A 274 17.02 64.62 2.16
N GLY A 275 15.75 64.23 1.98
CA GLY A 275 14.63 65.17 1.79
C GLY A 275 14.22 65.93 3.06
N GLN A 276 14.56 65.42 4.25
CA GLN A 276 14.32 66.11 5.52
C GLN A 276 15.45 67.08 5.87
N ASP A 277 16.69 66.78 5.48
CA ASP A 277 17.84 67.67 5.68
C ASP A 277 17.76 68.90 4.74
N ALA A 278 17.28 68.73 3.51
CA ALA A 278 17.04 69.83 2.57
C ALA A 278 15.84 70.74 2.94
N ARG A 279 14.99 70.34 3.89
CA ARG A 279 13.82 71.12 4.33
C ARG A 279 14.08 71.95 5.59
N LEU A 280 15.20 71.72 6.29
CA LEU A 280 15.58 72.51 7.46
C LEU A 280 16.39 73.77 7.13
N ASP A 281 16.85 73.95 5.90
CA ASP A 281 17.64 75.13 5.47
C ASP A 281 16.82 76.34 4.97
N VAL A 282 15.48 76.26 4.91
CA VAL A 282 14.62 77.32 4.33
C VAL A 282 13.95 78.24 5.38
N ILE A 283 14.29 78.13 6.66
CA ILE A 283 13.72 79.00 7.73
C ILE A 283 14.77 80.00 8.29
N GLY A 284 15.97 80.07 7.69
CA GLY A 284 17.08 80.90 8.19
C GLY A 284 17.27 82.28 7.55
N GLU A 285 16.63 82.59 6.41
CA GLU A 285 16.92 83.81 5.62
C GLU A 285 15.65 84.61 5.29
N GLU A 286 14.85 84.98 6.29
CA GLU A 286 13.90 86.11 6.14
C GLU A 286 13.83 86.95 7.41
N LEU A 287 14.95 87.26 8.07
CA LEU A 287 14.99 88.32 9.10
C LEU A 287 16.36 89.00 9.14
N SER A 288 16.77 89.64 8.04
CA SER A 288 17.77 90.71 8.11
C SER A 288 17.58 91.68 6.95
N GLU A 289 16.56 92.53 7.01
CA GLU A 289 16.52 93.82 6.30
C GLU A 289 15.21 94.52 6.65
N LYS A 290 15.19 95.24 7.79
CA LYS A 290 14.41 96.49 8.01
C LYS A 290 14.47 96.97 9.47
N GLU A 291 15.64 97.47 9.83
CA GLU A 291 15.83 98.61 10.75
C GLU A 291 16.96 99.39 10.04
N ASP A 292 16.74 100.56 9.43
CA ASP A 292 16.67 101.84 10.12
C ASP A 292 16.09 102.93 9.19
N GLN A 293 15.01 103.57 9.62
CA GLN A 293 14.69 104.96 9.35
C GLN A 293 13.41 105.29 10.11
N ASP A 294 13.55 105.93 11.28
CA ASP A 294 13.07 107.29 11.50
C ASP A 294 13.14 107.60 13.02
N GLU A 295 14.10 108.44 13.36
CA GLU A 295 14.05 109.29 14.55
C GLU A 295 12.94 110.33 14.31
N GLU A 296 11.99 110.49 15.23
CA GLU A 296 11.47 111.80 15.62
C GLU A 296 10.68 111.71 16.94
N GLU A 297 10.76 112.82 17.67
CA GLU A 297 10.56 113.02 19.11
C GLU A 297 9.09 113.17 19.58
N GLU A 298 8.99 113.41 20.90
CA GLU A 298 7.88 113.96 21.72
C GLU A 298 6.97 112.93 22.40
N ASP A 299 7.09 112.65 23.71
CA ASP A 299 7.05 113.46 24.95
C ASP A 299 5.65 113.49 25.61
N VAL A 300 5.68 113.29 26.94
CA VAL A 300 4.64 113.42 27.98
C VAL A 300 3.43 112.46 27.91
N GLY A 301 3.04 111.70 28.95
CA GLY A 301 3.49 111.61 30.32
C GLY A 301 2.39 111.00 31.23
N GLN A 302 2.84 110.45 32.37
CA GLN A 302 2.18 110.35 33.69
C GLN A 302 1.05 109.32 33.87
N GLN A 303 1.31 108.28 34.69
CA GLN A 303 0.90 108.11 36.13
C GLN A 303 -0.58 107.65 36.22
N GLU A 304 -0.91 106.51 36.82
CA GLU A 304 -1.00 106.19 38.27
C GLU A 304 -1.26 104.67 38.36
N GLU A 305 -0.53 103.90 39.17
CA GLU A 305 -0.77 103.55 40.60
C GLU A 305 -1.85 102.48 40.86
N ASP A 306 -1.56 101.74 41.94
CA ASP A 306 -2.32 100.71 42.66
C ASP A 306 -2.33 99.26 42.13
N LEU A 307 -1.62 98.29 42.74
CA LEU A 307 -1.47 97.82 44.13
C LEU A 307 -2.56 96.82 44.57
N GLU A 308 -2.10 95.77 45.26
CA GLU A 308 -2.78 94.72 46.05
C GLU A 308 -3.01 93.37 45.33
N ARG A 309 -2.20 92.33 45.59
CA ARG A 309 -2.01 91.47 46.81
C ARG A 309 -3.20 90.61 47.20
N ALA A 310 -2.81 89.40 47.64
CA ALA A 310 -3.54 88.40 48.44
C ALA A 310 -4.46 87.47 47.63
N THR A 311 -4.48 86.15 47.81
CA THR A 311 -3.93 85.30 48.87
C THR A 311 -3.99 83.84 48.45
N GLN A 312 -3.16 83.06 49.13
CA GLN A 312 -3.12 81.61 49.22
C GLN A 312 -4.35 81.01 49.94
N ASP A 313 -4.44 79.68 49.81
CA ASP A 313 -5.02 78.67 50.71
C ASP A 313 -6.47 78.20 50.53
N CYS A 314 -6.60 76.97 50.00
CA CYS A 314 -7.14 75.78 50.70
C CYS A 314 -6.63 74.49 50.04
#